data_AF-A0A956N049-F1
#
_entry.id   AF-A0A956N049-F1
#
_cell.length_a   1.000
_cell.length_b   1.000
_cell.length_c   1.000
_cell.angle_alpha   90.00
_cell.angle_beta   90.00
_cell.angle_gamma   90.00
#
_symmetry.space_group_name_H-M   'P 1'
#
loop_
_entity.id
_entity.type
_entity.pdbx_description
1 polymer ?
#
loop_
_entity_poly.entity_id
_entity_poly.type
_entity_poly.pdbx_seq_one_letter_code
_entity_poly.pdbx_strand_id
1 'polypeptide(L)'
;MKALKNIISEYKSLRWLLFLTNWLYQGIPQADTSKKIYKLVWLLILSVLSYMVIGSLTTNHFELHVVLSIISGHTLNWLLNSNKMVILIHRAKYLKTSPSKLFNYLYGIRDLLTKKDWIVAAISSGGISRGTMNPHSDLDVNIIRKKGFQNALAALFFSTRERIRADLNGVPLDIIISDKIDHLLKKTDGNERYIILVDPVNFVQSFNIESINLEDAEKLNKINDKPTL
;
A
#
# COMPACT_ATOMS: atom_id res chain seq x y z
N MET A 1 18.50 -4.13 -9.78
CA MET A 1 17.81 -3.18 -8.87
C MET A 1 18.47 -3.03 -7.49
N LYS A 2 18.95 -4.11 -6.82
CA LYS A 2 19.58 -3.99 -5.49
C LYS A 2 20.79 -3.04 -5.46
N ALA A 3 21.70 -3.14 -6.43
CA ALA A 3 22.87 -2.26 -6.52
C ALA A 3 22.50 -0.77 -6.63
N LEU A 4 21.57 -0.42 -7.53
CA LEU A 4 21.08 0.96 -7.68
C LEU A 4 20.42 1.49 -6.40
N LYS A 5 19.67 0.64 -5.68
CA LYS A 5 19.03 1.01 -4.41
C LYS A 5 20.08 1.37 -3.34
N ASN A 6 21.18 0.63 -3.27
CA ASN A 6 22.25 0.89 -2.32
C ASN A 6 22.92 2.25 -2.60
N ILE A 7 23.28 2.50 -3.86
CA ILE A 7 23.84 3.80 -4.29
C ILE A 7 22.89 4.95 -3.95
N ILE A 8 21.60 4.84 -4.28
CA ILE A 8 20.61 5.87 -3.97
C ILE A 8 20.45 6.09 -2.45
N SER A 9 20.62 5.04 -1.64
CA SER A 9 20.49 5.16 -0.18
C SER A 9 21.67 5.89 0.45
N GLU A 10 22.87 5.69 -0.09
CA GLU A 10 24.12 6.33 0.35
C GLU A 10 24.14 7.83 -0.01
N TYR A 11 23.70 8.20 -1.21
CA TYR A 11 23.68 9.59 -1.66
C TYR A 11 22.29 10.22 -1.50
N LYS A 12 22.12 11.06 -0.47
CA LYS A 12 20.85 11.79 -0.21
C LYS A 12 20.35 12.58 -1.43
N SER A 13 21.26 13.12 -2.23
CA SER A 13 20.96 13.86 -3.47
C SER A 13 20.37 12.99 -4.58
N LEU A 14 20.52 11.66 -4.55
CA LEU A 14 19.97 10.74 -5.55
C LEU A 14 18.61 10.17 -5.16
N ARG A 15 18.12 10.42 -3.94
CA ARG A 15 16.85 9.85 -3.44
C ARG A 15 15.62 10.30 -4.23
N TRP A 16 15.67 11.42 -4.97
CA TRP A 16 14.59 11.80 -5.89
C TRP A 16 14.38 10.78 -7.02
N LEU A 17 15.41 10.01 -7.38
CA LEU A 17 15.29 8.91 -8.36
C LEU A 17 14.32 7.83 -7.88
N LEU A 18 14.04 7.72 -6.57
CA LEU A 18 13.01 6.82 -6.05
C LEU A 18 11.61 7.23 -6.52
N PHE A 19 11.33 8.53 -6.68
CA PHE A 19 10.07 9.00 -7.26
C PHE A 19 10.00 8.71 -8.74
N LEU A 20 11.08 8.98 -9.49
CA LEU A 20 11.13 8.71 -10.92
C LEU A 20 10.93 7.22 -11.21
N THR A 21 11.66 6.35 -10.51
CA THR A 21 11.51 4.89 -10.67
C THR A 21 10.14 4.42 -10.21
N ASN A 22 9.56 5.01 -9.16
CA ASN A 22 8.20 4.68 -8.74
C ASN A 22 7.14 5.15 -9.74
N TRP A 23 7.31 6.32 -10.35
CA TRP A 23 6.45 6.82 -11.42
C TRP A 23 6.54 5.94 -12.65
N LEU A 24 7.75 5.54 -13.06
CA LEU A 24 7.98 4.70 -14.24
C LEU A 24 7.39 3.30 -14.06
N TYR A 25 7.72 2.61 -12.97
CA TYR A 25 7.34 1.20 -12.80
C TYR A 25 6.01 0.99 -12.09
N GLN A 26 5.53 1.97 -11.30
CA GLN A 26 4.31 1.89 -10.49
C GLN A 26 4.21 0.62 -9.61
N GLY A 27 5.34 -0.03 -9.30
CA GLY A 27 5.35 -1.32 -8.60
C GLY A 27 4.73 -2.50 -9.39
N ILE A 28 4.45 -2.34 -10.69
CA ILE A 28 3.92 -3.41 -11.56
C ILE A 28 4.84 -4.64 -11.62
N PRO A 29 6.19 -4.52 -11.67
CA PRO A 29 7.05 -5.70 -11.78
C PRO A 29 6.88 -6.71 -10.63
N GLN A 30 6.54 -6.23 -9.43
CA GLN A 30 6.38 -7.03 -8.22
C GLN A 30 4.91 -7.34 -7.89
N ALA A 31 3.96 -6.83 -8.69
CA ALA A 31 2.54 -7.00 -8.45
C ALA A 31 2.03 -8.35 -8.95
N ASP A 32 1.06 -8.91 -8.24
CA ASP A 32 0.31 -10.07 -8.71
C ASP A 32 -0.50 -9.76 -9.96
N THR A 33 -0.85 -10.79 -10.73
CA THR A 33 -1.55 -10.67 -12.03
C THR A 33 -2.81 -9.82 -11.94
N SER A 34 -3.66 -10.03 -10.93
CA SER A 34 -4.90 -9.24 -10.74
C SER A 34 -4.61 -7.75 -10.55
N LYS A 35 -3.57 -7.40 -9.80
CA LYS A 35 -3.15 -6.01 -9.57
C LYS A 35 -2.51 -5.41 -10.82
N LYS A 36 -1.78 -6.19 -11.61
CA LYS A 36 -1.24 -5.77 -12.93
C LYS A 36 -2.37 -5.41 -13.88
N ILE A 37 -3.35 -6.31 -14.04
CA ILE A 37 -4.53 -6.09 -14.89
C ILE A 37 -5.29 -4.85 -14.42
N TYR A 38 -5.56 -4.74 -13.13
CA TYR A 38 -6.24 -3.58 -12.55
C TYR A 38 -5.53 -2.26 -12.88
N LYS A 39 -4.20 -2.19 -12.72
CA LYS A 39 -3.43 -0.98 -13.04
C LYS A 39 -3.41 -0.65 -14.53
N LEU A 40 -3.39 -1.67 -15.39
CA LEU A 40 -3.42 -1.48 -16.84
C LEU A 40 -4.80 -0.97 -17.31
N VAL A 41 -5.88 -1.51 -16.76
CA VAL A 41 -7.25 -1.04 -17.05
C VAL A 41 -7.42 0.42 -16.64
N TRP A 42 -6.97 0.80 -15.43
CA TRP A 42 -7.02 2.20 -14.99
C TRP A 42 -6.15 3.12 -15.83
N LEU A 43 -4.95 2.67 -16.24
CA LEU A 43 -4.11 3.43 -17.17
C LEU A 43 -4.87 3.72 -18.47
N LEU A 44 -5.51 2.71 -19.07
CA LEU A 44 -6.27 2.87 -20.30
C LEU A 44 -7.44 3.85 -20.12
N ILE A 45 -8.25 3.67 -19.08
CA ILE A 45 -9.39 4.55 -18.78
C ILE A 45 -8.92 6.00 -18.61
N LEU A 46 -7.91 6.24 -17.78
CA LEU A 46 -7.40 7.59 -17.52
C LEU A 46 -6.74 8.21 -18.75
N SER A 47 -6.12 7.41 -19.62
CA SER A 47 -5.55 7.90 -20.88
C SER A 47 -6.65 8.31 -21.86
N VAL A 48 -7.72 7.51 -22.01
CA VAL A 48 -8.87 7.87 -22.85
C VAL A 48 -9.55 9.14 -22.36
N LEU A 49 -9.78 9.27 -21.04
CA LEU A 49 -10.34 10.49 -20.47
C LEU A 49 -9.43 11.70 -20.69
N SER A 50 -8.12 11.54 -20.50
CA SER A 50 -7.14 12.59 -20.76
C SER A 50 -7.14 13.00 -22.23
N TYR A 51 -7.29 12.03 -23.15
CA TYR A 51 -7.37 12.28 -24.59
C TYR A 51 -8.60 13.13 -24.95
N MET A 52 -9.77 12.80 -24.39
CA MET A 52 -11.00 13.57 -24.60
C MET A 52 -10.85 15.03 -24.15
N VAL A 53 -10.21 15.25 -22.99
CA VAL A 53 -9.95 16.60 -22.47
C VAL A 53 -8.95 17.34 -23.35
N ILE A 54 -7.77 16.76 -23.63
CA ILE A 54 -6.72 17.40 -24.43
C ILE A 54 -7.22 17.70 -25.84
N GLY A 55 -7.90 16.75 -26.49
CA GLY A 55 -8.44 16.91 -27.83
C GLY A 55 -9.52 17.99 -27.93
N SER A 56 -10.18 18.34 -26.82
CA SER A 56 -11.13 19.46 -26.78
C SER A 56 -10.45 20.83 -26.65
N LEU A 57 -9.20 20.88 -26.15
CA LEU A 57 -8.46 22.12 -25.88
C LEU A 57 -7.52 22.51 -27.02
N THR A 58 -7.07 21.55 -27.82
CA THR A 58 -6.10 21.77 -28.90
C THR A 58 -6.59 21.17 -30.20
N THR A 59 -6.47 21.91 -31.30
CA THR A 59 -6.77 21.41 -32.64
C THR A 59 -5.47 21.10 -33.40
N ASN A 60 -5.48 20.04 -34.21
CA ASN A 60 -4.50 19.74 -35.29
C ASN A 60 -3.24 18.89 -34.98
N HIS A 61 -3.13 18.17 -33.86
CA HIS A 61 -2.03 17.22 -33.64
C HIS A 61 -2.47 15.91 -32.97
N PHE A 62 -3.02 14.98 -33.76
CA PHE A 62 -3.52 13.69 -33.24
C PHE A 62 -2.45 12.92 -32.48
N GLU A 63 -1.24 12.81 -33.02
CA GLU A 63 -0.14 12.06 -32.44
C GLU A 63 0.28 12.64 -31.07
N LEU A 64 0.38 13.97 -31.00
CA LEU A 64 0.70 14.67 -29.77
C LEU A 64 -0.38 14.45 -28.71
N HIS A 65 -1.66 14.49 -29.08
CA HIS A 65 -2.76 14.23 -28.14
C HIS A 65 -2.68 12.81 -27.58
N VAL A 66 -2.40 11.81 -28.41
CA VAL A 66 -2.24 10.42 -27.95
C VAL A 66 -1.08 10.32 -26.96
N VAL A 67 0.11 10.84 -27.29
CA VAL A 67 1.28 10.80 -26.40
C VAL A 67 1.01 11.52 -25.08
N LEU A 68 0.49 12.75 -25.12
CA LEU A 68 0.18 13.52 -23.92
C LEU A 68 -0.92 12.87 -23.08
N SER A 69 -1.90 12.22 -23.71
CA SER A 69 -2.97 11.50 -23.02
C SER A 69 -2.45 10.27 -22.28
N ILE A 70 -1.53 9.51 -22.86
CA ILE A 70 -0.90 8.35 -22.22
C ILE A 70 -0.02 8.81 -21.06
N ILE A 71 0.80 9.86 -21.23
CA ILE A 71 1.64 10.42 -20.16
C ILE A 71 0.77 10.95 -19.01
N SER A 72 -0.31 11.67 -19.34
CA SER A 72 -1.27 12.19 -18.35
C SER A 72 -1.99 11.06 -17.62
N GLY A 73 -2.54 10.09 -18.36
CA GLY A 73 -3.22 8.93 -17.80
C GLY A 73 -2.31 8.08 -16.91
N HIS A 74 -1.05 7.88 -17.33
CA HIS A 74 -0.03 7.22 -16.53
C HIS A 74 0.30 7.98 -15.26
N THR A 75 0.42 9.31 -15.34
CA THR A 75 0.67 10.17 -14.17
C THR A 75 -0.50 10.16 -13.20
N LEU A 76 -1.74 10.26 -13.68
CA LEU A 76 -2.95 10.15 -12.87
C LEU A 76 -3.04 8.76 -12.22
N ASN A 77 -2.76 7.69 -12.98
CA ASN A 77 -2.74 6.34 -12.43
C ASN A 77 -1.68 6.21 -11.33
N TRP A 78 -0.49 6.78 -11.53
CA TRP A 78 0.52 6.86 -10.50
C TRP A 78 0.04 7.66 -9.29
N LEU A 79 -0.60 8.82 -9.48
CA LEU A 79 -1.13 9.62 -8.38
C LEU A 79 -2.13 8.84 -7.52
N LEU A 80 -3.02 8.07 -8.15
CA LEU A 80 -4.09 7.32 -7.47
C LEU A 80 -3.62 5.98 -6.89
N ASN A 81 -2.69 5.29 -7.54
CA ASN A 81 -2.31 3.90 -7.19
C ASN A 81 -0.88 3.75 -6.63
N SER A 82 -0.12 4.84 -6.52
CA SER A 82 1.15 4.85 -5.78
C SER A 82 0.91 5.04 -4.29
N ASN A 83 1.98 4.87 -3.51
CA ASN A 83 1.97 5.08 -2.07
C ASN A 83 3.12 6.04 -1.78
N LYS A 84 2.80 7.33 -1.84
CA LYS A 84 3.77 8.41 -1.84
C LYS A 84 4.41 8.52 -0.46
N MET A 85 3.63 8.32 0.59
CA MET A 85 4.10 8.40 1.96
C MET A 85 5.09 7.28 2.31
N VAL A 86 4.93 6.06 1.77
CA VAL A 86 5.98 5.04 1.89
C VAL A 86 7.29 5.50 1.24
N ILE A 87 7.25 6.20 0.11
CA ILE A 87 8.47 6.73 -0.50
C ILE A 87 9.05 7.84 0.38
N LEU A 88 8.24 8.81 0.78
CA LEU A 88 8.69 9.98 1.54
C LEU A 88 9.23 9.63 2.93
N ILE A 89 8.55 8.75 3.65
CA ILE A 89 8.84 8.43 5.05
C ILE A 89 9.80 7.25 5.16
N HIS A 90 9.46 6.12 4.54
CA HIS A 90 10.18 4.86 4.74
C HIS A 90 11.42 4.72 3.84
N ARG A 91 11.29 5.02 2.53
CA ARG A 91 12.38 4.79 1.56
C ARG A 91 13.36 5.96 1.46
N ALA A 92 12.85 7.15 1.20
CA ALA A 92 13.64 8.37 1.04
C ALA A 92 13.99 9.03 2.38
N LYS A 93 13.25 8.72 3.46
CA LYS A 93 13.47 9.26 4.80
C LYS A 93 13.52 10.79 4.83
N TYR A 94 12.69 11.43 4.01
CA TYR A 94 12.52 12.89 3.97
C TYR A 94 11.53 13.36 5.03
N LEU A 95 10.53 12.54 5.33
CA LEU A 95 9.53 12.80 6.35
C LEU A 95 9.64 11.77 7.48
N LYS A 96 9.00 12.07 8.61
CA LYS A 96 8.89 11.20 9.79
C LYS A 96 7.42 11.00 10.14
N THR A 97 7.12 9.90 10.80
CA THR A 97 5.80 9.61 11.39
C THR A 97 5.96 9.21 12.85
N SER A 98 4.92 9.40 13.66
CA SER A 98 4.89 8.91 15.04
C SER A 98 4.28 7.49 15.09
N PRO A 99 4.72 6.63 16.02
CA PRO A 99 4.07 5.34 16.25
C PRO A 99 2.57 5.49 16.58
N SER A 100 2.18 6.45 17.42
CA SER A 100 0.78 6.70 17.77
C SER A 100 -0.11 6.95 16.55
N LYS A 101 0.39 7.71 15.56
CA LYS A 101 -0.33 7.98 14.33
C LYS A 101 -0.54 6.71 13.50
N LEU A 102 0.47 5.83 13.48
CA LEU A 102 0.38 4.55 12.77
C LEU A 102 -0.61 3.60 13.45
N PHE A 103 -0.61 3.51 14.78
CA PHE A 103 -1.60 2.72 15.53
C PHE A 103 -3.02 3.26 15.35
N ASN A 104 -3.24 4.58 15.49
CA ASN A 104 -4.54 5.20 15.23
C ASN A 104 -5.06 4.90 13.83
N TYR A 105 -4.18 4.94 12.82
CA TYR A 105 -4.55 4.56 11.46
C TYR A 105 -4.89 3.08 11.35
N LEU A 106 -4.14 2.21 12.02
CA LEU A 106 -4.35 0.76 12.01
C LEU A 106 -5.66 0.36 12.71
N TYR A 107 -6.03 1.01 13.82
CA TYR A 107 -7.34 0.91 14.44
C TYR A 107 -8.45 1.30 13.45
N GLY A 108 -8.28 2.43 12.74
CA GLY A 108 -9.23 2.86 11.73
C GLY A 108 -9.36 1.88 10.55
N ILE A 109 -8.25 1.25 10.12
CA ILE A 109 -8.30 0.17 9.13
C ILE A 109 -9.09 -1.02 9.67
N ARG A 110 -8.77 -1.48 10.89
CA ARG A 110 -9.47 -2.59 11.55
C ARG A 110 -10.97 -2.39 11.53
N ASP A 111 -11.44 -1.23 12.01
CA ASP A 111 -12.86 -0.90 12.10
C ASP A 111 -13.57 -0.82 10.75
N LEU A 112 -12.83 -0.50 9.68
CA LEU A 112 -13.36 -0.53 8.32
C LEU A 112 -13.44 -1.96 7.77
N LEU A 113 -12.42 -2.77 8.02
CA LEU A 113 -12.31 -4.14 7.51
C LEU A 113 -13.30 -5.09 8.19
N THR A 114 -13.59 -4.91 9.48
CA THR A 114 -14.57 -5.73 10.22
C THR A 114 -15.97 -5.68 9.61
N LYS A 115 -16.27 -4.60 8.88
CA LYS A 115 -17.57 -4.38 8.20
C LYS A 115 -17.58 -4.92 6.76
N LYS A 116 -16.53 -5.61 6.32
CA LYS A 116 -16.40 -6.11 4.94
C LYS A 116 -16.63 -7.61 4.88
N ASP A 117 -17.58 -8.00 4.06
CA ASP A 117 -17.97 -9.39 3.80
C ASP A 117 -17.04 -10.10 2.80
N TRP A 118 -16.31 -9.37 1.97
CA TRP A 118 -15.39 -9.94 0.97
C TRP A 118 -14.03 -10.37 1.53
N ILE A 119 -13.79 -10.22 2.84
CA ILE A 119 -12.53 -10.56 3.52
C ILE A 119 -12.63 -11.93 4.18
N VAL A 120 -11.55 -12.71 4.12
CA VAL A 120 -11.34 -13.91 4.95
C VAL A 120 -10.61 -13.53 6.22
N ALA A 121 -9.46 -12.86 6.07
CA ALA A 121 -8.67 -12.35 7.19
C ALA A 121 -7.85 -11.12 6.76
N ALA A 122 -7.42 -10.32 7.74
CA ALA A 122 -6.47 -9.24 7.53
C ALA A 122 -5.51 -9.16 8.71
N ILE A 123 -4.23 -9.01 8.41
CA ILE A 123 -3.17 -8.95 9.40
C ILE A 123 -2.16 -7.85 9.08
N SER A 124 -1.44 -7.38 10.09
CA SER A 124 -0.32 -6.46 9.93
C SER A 124 0.99 -7.11 10.41
N SER A 125 2.09 -6.78 9.75
CA SER A 125 3.43 -7.35 9.99
C SER A 125 4.48 -6.25 10.12
N GLY A 126 5.75 -6.63 10.30
CA GLY A 126 6.85 -5.68 10.31
C GLY A 126 7.21 -5.13 11.70
N GLY A 127 7.77 -3.91 11.74
CA GLY A 127 8.29 -3.33 12.98
C GLY A 127 7.22 -3.12 14.06
N ILE A 128 5.96 -2.92 13.64
CA ILE A 128 4.82 -2.69 14.52
C ILE A 128 4.48 -3.90 15.38
N SER A 129 4.55 -5.12 14.85
CA SER A 129 4.30 -6.35 15.62
C SER A 129 5.48 -6.78 16.48
N ARG A 130 6.69 -6.25 16.20
CA ARG A 130 7.94 -6.61 16.88
C ARG A 130 8.38 -5.64 17.97
N GLY A 131 7.69 -4.51 18.16
CA GLY A 131 8.16 -3.49 19.11
C GLY A 131 9.38 -2.70 18.63
N THR A 132 9.65 -2.70 17.32
CA THR A 132 10.87 -2.11 16.74
C THR A 132 10.57 -0.93 15.82
N MET A 133 9.42 -0.28 16.04
CA MET A 133 9.04 0.90 15.27
C MET A 133 10.03 2.05 15.47
N ASN A 134 10.25 2.80 14.39
CA ASN A 134 11.05 4.01 14.37
C ASN A 134 10.32 5.09 13.56
N PRO A 135 10.82 6.34 13.54
CA PRO A 135 10.15 7.44 12.84
C PRO A 135 10.00 7.27 11.32
N HIS A 136 10.63 6.26 10.73
CA HIS A 136 10.58 5.92 9.31
C HIS A 136 9.91 4.55 9.05
N SER A 137 9.24 3.96 10.05
CA SER A 137 8.48 2.74 9.89
C SER A 137 7.28 2.94 8.96
N ASP A 138 6.99 1.92 8.17
CA ASP A 138 5.77 1.75 7.39
C ASP A 138 4.78 0.80 8.07
N LEU A 139 3.55 0.82 7.59
CA LEU A 139 2.51 -0.14 7.91
C LEU A 139 2.36 -1.13 6.76
N ASP A 140 2.70 -2.38 7.02
CA ASP A 140 2.41 -3.48 6.11
C ASP A 140 1.08 -4.13 6.54
N VAL A 141 0.08 -4.09 5.66
CA VAL A 141 -1.22 -4.73 5.89
C VAL A 141 -1.47 -5.75 4.79
N ASN A 142 -1.63 -7.00 5.18
CA ASN A 142 -1.94 -8.10 4.29
C ASN A 142 -3.41 -8.48 4.44
N ILE A 143 -4.16 -8.43 3.33
CA ILE A 143 -5.58 -8.75 3.28
C ILE A 143 -5.75 -10.04 2.47
N ILE A 144 -6.31 -11.05 3.10
CA ILE A 144 -6.74 -12.29 2.47
C ILE A 144 -8.21 -12.14 2.12
N ARG A 145 -8.51 -12.09 0.82
CA ARG A 145 -9.88 -11.91 0.33
C ARG A 145 -10.56 -13.26 0.08
N LYS A 146 -11.89 -13.25 0.04
CA LYS A 146 -12.69 -14.38 -0.45
C LYS A 146 -12.48 -14.55 -1.96
N LYS A 147 -12.69 -15.79 -2.44
CA LYS A 147 -12.65 -16.11 -3.87
C LYS A 147 -13.78 -15.39 -4.61
N GLY A 148 -13.61 -15.21 -5.93
CA GLY A 148 -14.60 -14.56 -6.80
C GLY A 148 -14.16 -13.18 -7.31
N PHE A 149 -14.72 -12.80 -8.45
CA PHE A 149 -14.37 -11.56 -9.16
C PHE A 149 -14.82 -10.31 -8.41
N GLN A 150 -16.05 -10.31 -7.89
CA GLN A 150 -16.59 -9.18 -7.11
C GLN A 150 -15.74 -8.90 -5.86
N ASN A 151 -15.35 -9.95 -5.14
CA ASN A 151 -14.47 -9.85 -3.98
C ASN A 151 -13.07 -9.34 -4.35
N ALA A 152 -12.54 -9.73 -5.52
CA ALA A 152 -11.28 -9.22 -6.04
C ALA A 152 -11.35 -7.71 -6.31
N LEU A 153 -12.41 -7.28 -7.00
CA LEU A 153 -12.62 -5.88 -7.34
C LEU A 153 -12.84 -5.02 -6.09
N ALA A 154 -13.64 -5.51 -5.14
CA ALA A 154 -13.89 -4.84 -3.87
C ALA A 154 -12.59 -4.66 -3.06
N ALA A 155 -11.76 -5.69 -2.98
CA ALA A 155 -10.45 -5.62 -2.32
C ALA A 155 -9.50 -4.63 -3.01
N LEU A 156 -9.41 -4.65 -4.34
CA LEU A 156 -8.56 -3.75 -5.11
C LEU A 156 -8.99 -2.29 -4.95
N PHE A 157 -10.29 -2.02 -5.05
CA PHE A 157 -10.84 -0.68 -4.85
C PHE A 157 -10.60 -0.18 -3.42
N PHE A 158 -10.81 -1.04 -2.43
CA PHE A 158 -10.48 -0.74 -1.04
C PHE A 158 -9.00 -0.39 -0.88
N SER A 159 -8.08 -1.18 -1.44
CA SER A 159 -6.64 -0.90 -1.36
C SER A 159 -6.25 0.42 -2.01
N THR A 160 -6.77 0.74 -3.20
CA THR A 160 -6.52 2.03 -3.85
C THR A 160 -7.04 3.19 -2.99
N ARG A 161 -8.28 3.08 -2.50
CA ARG A 161 -8.91 4.12 -1.68
C ARG A 161 -8.15 4.34 -0.37
N GLU A 162 -7.80 3.27 0.34
CA GLU A 162 -7.06 3.39 1.60
C GLU A 162 -5.61 3.87 1.40
N ARG A 163 -4.97 3.59 0.25
CA ARG A 163 -3.66 4.19 -0.09
C ARG A 163 -3.77 5.71 -0.25
N ILE A 164 -4.79 6.19 -0.96
CA ILE A 164 -5.05 7.62 -1.11
C ILE A 164 -5.32 8.25 0.26
N ARG A 165 -6.20 7.63 1.06
CA ARG A 165 -6.50 8.09 2.41
C ARG A 165 -5.24 8.13 3.28
N ALA A 166 -4.38 7.11 3.21
CA ALA A 166 -3.14 7.06 3.97
C ALA A 166 -2.17 8.17 3.52
N ASP A 167 -2.04 8.38 2.21
CA ASP A 167 -1.21 9.46 1.66
C ASP A 167 -1.69 10.84 2.14
N LEU A 168 -3.01 11.09 2.13
CA LEU A 168 -3.61 12.33 2.64
C LEU A 168 -3.42 12.50 4.15
N ASN A 169 -3.42 11.40 4.89
CA ASN A 169 -3.17 11.41 6.34
C ASN A 169 -1.67 11.38 6.67
N GLY A 170 -0.76 11.36 5.70
CA GLY A 170 0.68 11.28 5.95
C GLY A 170 1.09 9.98 6.64
N VAL A 171 0.51 8.85 6.24
CA VAL A 171 0.75 7.51 6.77
C VAL A 171 1.37 6.63 5.68
N PRO A 172 2.57 6.06 5.89
CA PRO A 172 3.22 5.15 4.96
C PRO A 172 2.57 3.75 5.03
N LEU A 173 1.54 3.48 4.21
CA LEU A 173 0.75 2.25 4.28
C LEU A 173 0.87 1.36 3.03
N ASP A 174 1.54 0.22 3.09
CA ASP A 174 1.51 -0.77 2.01
C ASP A 174 0.45 -1.86 2.26
N ILE A 175 -0.59 -1.85 1.43
CA ILE A 175 -1.62 -2.90 1.45
C ILE A 175 -1.30 -3.95 0.37
N ILE A 176 -1.16 -5.20 0.81
CA ILE A 176 -1.02 -6.37 -0.05
C ILE A 176 -2.35 -7.13 -0.01
N ILE A 177 -2.88 -7.49 -1.19
CA ILE A 177 -4.05 -8.34 -1.30
C ILE A 177 -3.58 -9.69 -1.78
N SER A 178 -3.93 -10.75 -1.07
CA SER A 178 -3.56 -12.11 -1.42
C SER A 178 -4.80 -12.99 -1.58
N ASP A 179 -4.73 -13.90 -2.54
CA ASP A 179 -5.78 -14.87 -2.82
C ASP A 179 -5.65 -16.13 -1.93
N LYS A 180 -4.43 -16.37 -1.43
CA LYS A 180 -4.07 -17.51 -0.58
C LYS A 180 -3.14 -17.06 0.52
N ILE A 181 -3.21 -17.74 1.66
CA ILE A 181 -2.28 -17.50 2.79
C ILE A 181 -0.85 -17.93 2.46
N ASP A 182 -0.62 -18.83 1.50
CA ASP A 182 0.72 -19.28 1.11
C ASP A 182 1.63 -18.10 0.71
N HIS A 183 1.07 -17.03 0.14
CA HIS A 183 1.83 -15.83 -0.21
C HIS A 183 2.28 -15.04 1.03
N LEU A 184 1.49 -15.11 2.10
CA LEU A 184 1.84 -14.57 3.40
C LEU A 184 2.95 -15.42 4.04
N LEU A 185 2.72 -16.74 4.09
CA LEU A 185 3.65 -17.71 4.70
C LEU A 185 5.03 -17.70 4.04
N LYS A 186 5.11 -17.53 2.72
CA LYS A 186 6.38 -17.43 1.97
C LYS A 186 7.19 -16.17 2.28
N LYS A 187 6.54 -15.12 2.81
CA LYS A 187 7.23 -13.87 3.19
C LYS A 187 7.73 -13.88 4.63
N THR A 188 7.17 -14.75 5.45
CA THR A 188 7.64 -15.00 6.81
C THR A 188 8.94 -15.78 6.79
N ASP A 189 10.02 -15.16 7.24
CA ASP A 189 11.03 -15.93 7.98
C ASP A 189 10.31 -16.38 9.26
N GLY A 190 10.30 -17.68 9.58
CA GLY A 190 9.40 -18.34 10.55
C GLY A 190 9.35 -17.84 12.00
N ASN A 191 9.89 -16.65 12.30
CA ASN A 191 9.86 -15.92 13.56
C ASN A 191 9.08 -14.58 13.48
N GLU A 192 8.31 -14.31 12.43
CA GLU A 192 7.53 -13.07 12.37
C GLU A 192 6.20 -13.19 13.15
N ARG A 193 6.01 -12.30 14.13
CA ARG A 193 4.71 -12.09 14.79
C ARG A 193 3.82 -11.23 13.93
N TYR A 194 2.53 -11.53 13.94
CA TYR A 194 1.52 -10.74 13.23
C TYR A 194 0.50 -10.11 14.18
N ILE A 195 0.02 -8.92 13.80
CA ILE A 195 -1.14 -8.31 14.43
C ILE A 195 -2.38 -8.77 13.67
N ILE A 196 -3.30 -9.45 14.34
CA ILE A 196 -4.59 -9.81 13.75
C ILE A 196 -5.48 -8.57 13.75
N LEU A 197 -5.87 -8.10 12.57
CA LEU A 197 -6.85 -7.01 12.43
C LEU A 197 -8.25 -7.60 12.34
N VAL A 198 -8.45 -8.58 11.47
CA VAL A 198 -9.74 -9.23 11.23
C VAL A 198 -9.50 -10.71 10.98
N ASP A 199 -10.16 -11.58 11.75
CA ASP A 199 -10.14 -13.03 11.52
C ASP A 199 -11.44 -13.70 12.03
N PRO A 200 -12.59 -13.47 11.37
CA PRO A 200 -13.90 -13.87 11.87
C PRO A 200 -14.09 -15.39 12.02
N VAL A 201 -13.29 -16.20 11.34
CA VAL A 201 -13.41 -17.66 11.34
C VAL A 201 -12.17 -18.36 11.91
N ASN A 202 -11.32 -17.63 12.64
CA ASN A 202 -10.02 -18.12 13.14
C ASN A 202 -9.16 -18.77 12.05
N PHE A 203 -9.25 -18.24 10.82
CA PHE A 203 -8.54 -18.71 9.66
C PHE A 203 -7.03 -18.60 9.88
N VAL A 204 -6.53 -17.49 10.42
CA VAL A 204 -5.09 -17.25 10.63
C VAL A 204 -4.55 -18.22 11.70
N GLN A 205 -5.31 -18.44 12.76
CA GLN A 205 -4.92 -19.36 13.85
C GLN A 205 -4.76 -20.80 13.38
N SER A 206 -5.53 -21.22 12.36
CA SER A 206 -5.43 -22.58 11.79
C SER A 206 -4.06 -22.90 11.15
N PHE A 207 -3.20 -21.90 10.92
CA PHE A 207 -1.87 -22.07 10.35
C PHE A 207 -0.73 -21.96 11.37
N ASN A 208 -1.04 -22.00 12.68
CA ASN A 208 -0.04 -21.87 13.77
C ASN A 208 0.84 -20.62 13.64
N ILE A 209 0.26 -19.52 13.15
CA ILE A 209 0.95 -18.25 13.01
C ILE A 209 1.01 -17.57 14.38
N GLU A 210 2.22 -17.24 14.85
CA GLU A 210 2.39 -16.46 16.08
C GLU A 210 1.76 -15.08 15.90
N SER A 211 0.85 -14.72 16.80
CA SER A 211 0.09 -13.48 16.71
C SER A 211 0.04 -12.74 18.03
N ILE A 212 -0.15 -11.44 17.92
CA ILE A 212 -0.36 -10.51 19.03
C ILE A 212 -1.61 -9.68 18.70
N ASN A 213 -2.38 -9.29 19.70
CA ASN A 213 -3.48 -8.34 19.47
C ASN A 213 -2.92 -6.92 19.26
N LEU A 214 -3.77 -6.02 18.76
CA LEU A 214 -3.34 -4.67 18.38
C LEU A 214 -2.95 -3.85 19.61
N GLU A 215 -3.66 -4.02 20.72
CA GLU A 215 -3.47 -3.32 21.98
C GLU A 215 -2.14 -3.70 22.67
N ASP A 216 -1.75 -4.96 22.63
CA ASP A 216 -0.49 -5.44 23.19
C ASP A 216 0.68 -5.08 22.28
N ALA A 217 0.47 -5.01 20.96
CA ALA A 217 1.46 -4.45 20.05
C ALA A 217 1.69 -2.95 20.32
N GLU A 218 0.66 -2.20 20.67
CA GLU A 218 0.77 -0.79 21.06
C GLU A 218 1.60 -0.61 22.32
N LYS A 219 1.30 -1.40 23.37
CA LYS A 219 2.09 -1.44 24.62
C LYS A 219 3.54 -1.85 24.36
N LEU A 220 3.76 -2.83 23.49
CA LEU A 220 5.10 -3.32 23.13
C LEU A 220 5.96 -2.22 22.51
N ASN A 221 5.36 -1.31 21.75
CA ASN A 221 6.05 -0.15 21.16
C ASN A 221 6.17 1.04 22.14
N LYS A 222 5.84 0.85 23.42
CA LYS A 222 5.97 1.85 24.51
C LYS A 222 5.31 3.18 24.16
N ILE A 223 4.18 3.13 23.48
CA ILE A 223 3.39 4.32 23.21
C ILE A 223 2.72 4.69 24.53
N ASN A 224 3.31 5.64 25.24
CA ASN A 224 2.69 6.17 26.45
C ASN A 224 1.38 6.85 26.06
N ASP A 225 0.27 6.39 26.65
CA ASP A 225 -1.07 6.90 26.42
C ASP A 225 -1.11 8.43 26.49
N LYS A 226 -1.36 9.05 25.34
CA LYS A 226 -2.34 10.12 25.18
C LYS A 226 -2.67 10.26 23.69
N PRO A 227 -3.90 9.93 23.27
CA PRO A 227 -4.38 10.40 21.97
C PRO A 227 -4.49 11.92 22.06
N THR A 228 -3.60 12.64 21.36
CA THR A 228 -3.90 14.02 20.96
C THR A 228 -5.00 13.94 19.92
N LEU A 229 -6.24 14.18 20.38
CA LEU A 229 -7.39 14.54 19.56
C LEU A 229 -7.09 15.77 18.71
#